data_AF-A0A958D1N2-F1
#
_entry.id   AF-A0A958D1N2-F1
#
_cell.length_a   1.000
_cell.length_b   1.000
_cell.length_c   1.000
_cell.angle_alpha   90.00
_cell.angle_beta   90.00
_cell.angle_gamma   90.00
#
_symmetry.space_group_name_H-M   'P 1'
#
loop_
_entity.id
_entity.type
_entity.pdbx_description
1 polymer ?
#
loop_
_entity_poly.entity_id
_entity_poly.type
_entity_poly.pdbx_seq_one_letter_code
_entity_poly.pdbx_strand_id
1 'polypeptide(L)'
;MQIITVEGILIGLISWIQATILAYPLSRLLSDQVGLAFTDAPLSFAFSVQGIVIWLAIVTIVAALASYLPARNASRLTVREVLAYE
;
A
#
# COMPACT_ATOMS: atom_id res chain seq x y z
N MET A 1 -6.76 7.96 -19.59
CA MET A 1 -5.82 6.83 -19.34
C MET A 1 -4.69 7.22 -18.39
N GLN A 2 -3.83 8.20 -18.74
CA GLN A 2 -2.69 8.59 -17.89
C GLN A 2 -3.10 9.12 -16.50
N ILE A 3 -4.23 9.85 -16.39
CA ILE A 3 -4.72 10.40 -15.11
C ILE A 3 -5.01 9.29 -14.08
N ILE A 4 -5.75 8.24 -14.45
CA ILE A 4 -6.14 7.16 -13.52
C ILE A 4 -4.90 6.39 -13.02
N THR A 5 -3.93 6.16 -13.90
CA THR A 5 -2.67 5.48 -13.53
C THR A 5 -1.83 6.34 -12.58
N VAL A 6 -1.71 7.65 -12.84
CA VAL A 6 -0.95 8.58 -11.98
C VAL A 6 -1.61 8.72 -10.61
N GLU A 7 -2.94 8.82 -10.57
CA GLU A 7 -3.72 8.93 -9.34
C GLU A 7 -3.59 7.67 -8.48
N GLY A 8 -3.65 6.47 -9.08
CA GLY A 8 -3.44 5.21 -8.37
C GLY A 8 -2.04 5.07 -7.76
N ILE A 9 -1.00 5.51 -8.48
CA ILE A 9 0.38 5.52 -7.96
C ILE A 9 0.53 6.50 -6.80
N LEU A 10 -0.05 7.69 -6.91
CA LEU A 10 -0.03 8.71 -5.86
C LEU A 10 -0.72 8.22 -4.59
N ILE A 11 -1.91 7.61 -4.71
CA ILE A 11 -2.64 7.03 -3.57
C ILE A 11 -1.79 5.93 -2.92
N GLY A 12 -1.19 5.03 -3.70
CA GLY A 12 -0.33 3.97 -3.18
C GLY A 12 0.89 4.48 -2.41
N LEU A 13 1.54 5.54 -2.91
CA LEU A 13 2.67 6.19 -2.23
C LEU A 13 2.25 6.83 -0.91
N ILE A 14 1.14 7.57 -0.89
CA ILE A 14 0.64 8.22 0.32
C ILE A 14 0.26 7.17 1.37
N SER A 15 -0.43 6.10 0.96
CA SER A 15 -0.77 4.98 1.85
C SER A 15 0.46 4.29 2.41
N TRP A 16 1.52 4.11 1.61
CA TRP A 16 2.76 3.50 2.07
C TRP A 16 3.47 4.34 3.14
N ILE A 17 3.55 5.67 2.94
CA ILE A 17 4.14 6.59 3.93
C ILE A 17 3.37 6.50 5.24
N GLN A 18 2.03 6.58 5.17
CA GLN A 18 1.17 6.57 6.35
C GLN A 18 1.25 5.23 7.10
N ALA A 19 1.28 4.11 6.37
CA ALA A 19 1.48 2.78 6.92
C ALA A 19 2.85 2.63 7.61
N THR A 20 3.93 3.17 7.02
CA THR A 20 5.27 3.11 7.60
C THR A 20 5.37 3.90 8.91
N ILE A 21 4.76 5.10 8.95
CA ILE A 21 4.69 5.93 10.16
C ILE A 21 3.92 5.20 11.26
N LEU A 22 2.79 4.57 10.93
CA LEU A 22 1.96 3.83 11.89
C LEU A 22 2.57 2.49 12.32
N ALA A 23 3.34 1.84 11.44
CA ALA A 23 3.99 0.57 11.74
C ALA A 23 5.00 0.72 12.88
N TYR A 24 5.73 1.84 12.96
CA TYR A 24 6.71 2.07 14.03
C TYR A 24 6.11 2.00 15.46
N PRO A 25 5.10 2.81 15.85
CA PRO A 25 4.49 2.72 17.17
C PRO A 25 3.74 1.41 17.39
N LEU A 26 3.07 0.86 16.36
CA LEU A 26 2.36 -0.42 16.48
C LEU A 26 3.31 -1.58 16.77
N SER A 27 4.42 -1.68 16.03
CA SER A 27 5.41 -2.71 16.25
C SER A 27 6.06 -2.59 17.63
N ARG A 28 6.25 -1.37 18.14
CA ARG A 28 6.80 -1.13 19.47
C ARG A 28 5.85 -1.62 20.56
N LEU A 29 4.57 -1.21 20.48
CA LEU A 29 3.53 -1.68 21.40
C LEU A 29 3.40 -3.19 21.38
N LEU A 30 3.40 -3.82 20.20
CA LEU A 30 3.35 -5.28 20.08
C LEU A 30 4.58 -5.94 20.71
N SER A 31 5.78 -5.42 20.48
CA SER A 31 7.01 -5.98 21.04
C SER A 31 7.04 -5.89 22.57
N ASP A 32 6.57 -4.78 23.13
CA ASP A 32 6.48 -4.59 24.58
C ASP A 32 5.46 -5.56 25.20
N GLN A 33 4.26 -5.66 24.60
CA GLN A 33 3.20 -6.55 25.09
C GLN A 33 3.58 -8.04 24.97
N VAL A 34 4.20 -8.44 23.85
CA VAL A 34 4.68 -9.81 23.65
C VAL A 34 5.86 -10.10 24.56
N GLY A 35 6.79 -9.16 24.75
CA GLY A 35 7.93 -9.33 25.68
C GLY A 35 7.48 -9.56 27.11
N LEU A 36 6.55 -8.73 27.59
CA LEU A 36 5.97 -8.89 28.92
C LEU A 36 5.17 -10.19 29.05
N ALA A 37 4.37 -10.55 28.04
CA ALA A 37 3.53 -11.75 28.09
C ALA A 37 4.32 -13.08 28.06
N PHE A 38 5.48 -13.11 27.40
CA PHE A 38 6.26 -14.35 27.23
C PHE A 38 7.51 -14.44 28.09
N THR A 39 8.14 -13.30 28.42
CA THR A 39 9.45 -13.28 29.09
C THR A 39 9.49 -12.45 30.37
N ASP A 40 8.37 -11.83 30.77
CA ASP A 40 8.29 -10.86 31.88
C ASP A 40 9.31 -9.70 31.76
N ALA A 41 9.85 -9.49 30.56
CA ALA A 41 10.88 -8.51 30.25
C ALA A 41 10.61 -7.89 28.86
N PRO A 42 10.84 -6.58 28.67
CA PRO A 42 10.61 -5.94 27.38
C PRO A 42 11.56 -6.55 26.33
N LEU A 43 10.99 -7.14 25.27
CA LEU A 43 11.76 -7.70 24.16
C LEU A 43 12.47 -6.55 23.43
N SER A 44 13.75 -6.72 23.08
CA SER A 44 14.49 -5.68 22.35
C SER A 44 13.79 -5.37 21.03
N PHE A 45 13.26 -4.14 20.92
CA PHE A 45 12.57 -3.69 19.72
C PHE A 45 13.52 -3.65 18.51
N ALA A 46 13.50 -4.70 17.69
CA ALA A 46 14.28 -4.80 16.47
C ALA A 46 13.45 -4.31 15.28
N PHE A 47 13.52 -3.00 15.01
CA PHE A 47 12.86 -2.43 13.84
C PHE A 47 13.63 -2.82 12.56
N SER A 48 13.09 -3.78 11.81
CA SER A 48 13.76 -4.30 10.61
C SER A 48 13.56 -3.36 9.41
N VAL A 49 14.64 -2.66 9.03
CA VAL A 49 14.70 -1.87 7.78
C VAL A 49 14.36 -2.73 6.56
N GLN A 50 14.73 -4.01 6.61
CA GLN A 50 14.43 -4.98 5.54
C GLN A 50 12.92 -5.19 5.38
N GLY A 51 12.16 -5.20 6.49
CA GLY A 51 10.70 -5.30 6.48
C GLY A 51 10.03 -4.11 5.78
N ILE A 52 10.55 -2.90 5.98
CA ILE A 52 10.04 -1.67 5.32
C ILE A 52 10.20 -1.78 3.80
N VAL A 53 11.38 -2.25 3.34
CA VAL A 53 11.68 -2.41 1.91
C VAL A 53 10.82 -3.50 1.27
N ILE A 54 10.64 -4.63 1.95
CA ILE A 54 9.75 -5.71 1.49
C ILE A 54 8.30 -5.19 1.39
N TRP A 55 7.85 -4.45 2.39
CA TRP A 55 6.49 -3.90 2.40
C TRP A 55 6.27 -2.86 1.29
N LEU A 56 7.27 -2.02 1.01
CA LEU A 56 7.25 -1.11 -0.13
C LEU A 56 7.09 -1.86 -1.45
N ALA A 57 7.84 -2.95 -1.64
CA ALA A 57 7.73 -3.78 -2.84
C ALA A 57 6.32 -4.39 -2.97
N ILE A 58 5.77 -4.93 -1.88
CA ILE A 58 4.41 -5.50 -1.87
C ILE A 58 3.36 -4.44 -2.22
N VAL A 59 3.38 -3.28 -1.55
CA VAL A 59 2.41 -2.20 -1.81
C VAL A 59 2.52 -1.71 -3.26
N THR A 60 3.73 -1.58 -3.79
CA THR A 60 3.95 -1.17 -5.18
C THR A 60 3.37 -2.17 -6.17
N ILE A 61 3.57 -3.47 -5.94
CA ILE A 61 3.00 -4.54 -6.78
C ILE A 61 1.48 -4.52 -6.70
N VAL A 62 0.91 -4.41 -5.51
CA VAL A 62 -0.55 -4.37 -5.33
C VAL A 62 -1.16 -3.14 -6.00
N ALA A 63 -0.55 -1.96 -5.84
CA ALA A 63 -1.01 -0.73 -6.48
C ALA A 63 -0.92 -0.81 -8.01
N ALA A 64 0.16 -1.40 -8.55
CA ALA A 64 0.32 -1.63 -9.98
C ALA A 64 -0.77 -2.58 -10.53
N LEU A 65 -1.03 -3.70 -9.84
CA LEU A 65 -2.08 -4.65 -10.22
C LEU A 65 -3.47 -4.02 -10.14
N ALA A 66 -3.76 -3.31 -9.03
CA ALA A 66 -5.03 -2.63 -8.81
C ALA A 66 -5.28 -1.51 -9.83
N SER A 67 -4.23 -0.84 -10.33
CA SER A 67 -4.34 0.22 -11.35
C SER A 67 -4.42 -0.35 -12.77
N TYR A 68 -3.84 -1.53 -13.01
CA TYR A 68 -3.85 -2.20 -14.32
C TYR A 68 -5.24 -2.75 -14.70
N LEU A 69 -5.98 -3.29 -13.73
CA LEU A 69 -7.35 -3.81 -13.91
C LEU A 69 -8.35 -2.76 -14.47
N PRO A 70 -8.50 -1.55 -13.87
CA PRO A 70 -9.39 -0.52 -14.40
C PRO A 70 -8.86 0.11 -15.69
N ALA A 71 -7.54 0.21 -15.89
CA ALA A 71 -6.95 0.72 -17.13
C ALA A 71 -7.32 -0.15 -18.34
N ARG A 72 -7.43 -1.47 -18.17
CA ARG A 72 -7.85 -2.40 -19.22
C ARG A 72 -9.37 -2.39 -19.49
N ASN A 73 -10.18 -2.07 -18.49
CA ASN A 73 -11.63 -1.90 -18.66
C ASN A 73 -11.98 -0.55 -19.32
N ALA A 74 -11.26 0.53 -18.97
CA ALA A 74 -11.47 1.86 -19.55
C ALA A 74 -11.11 1.93 -21.04
N SER A 75 -10.14 1.15 -21.54
CA SER A 75 -9.79 1.12 -22.98
C SER A 75 -10.90 0.55 -23.87
N ARG A 76 -11.92 -0.10 -23.30
CA ARG A 76 -13.00 -0.73 -24.06
C ARG A 76 -14.26 0.13 -24.20
N LEU A 77 -14.39 1.21 -23.44
CA LEU A 77 -15.64 2.00 -23.34
C LEU A 77 -15.66 3.32 -24.15
N THR A 78 -14.58 3.76 -24.81
CA THR A 78 -14.51 5.17 -25.25
C THR A 78 -14.83 5.47 -26.71
N VAL A 79 -15.29 4.52 -27.55
CA VAL A 79 -15.53 4.83 -28.97
C VAL A 79 -16.99 4.63 -29.43
N ARG A 80 -17.80 3.83 -28.72
CA ARG A 80 -19.18 3.56 -29.18
C ARG A 80 -20.29 4.36 -28.51
N GLU A 81 -20.01 5.08 -27.41
CA GLU A 81 -21.04 5.75 -26.61
C GLU A 81 -21.06 7.29 -26.74
N VAL A 82 -20.14 7.90 -27.49
CA VAL A 82 -20.18 9.36 -27.75
C VAL A 82 -20.98 9.70 -29.02
N LEU A 83 -21.12 8.75 -29.96
CA LEU A 83 -21.85 8.95 -31.23
C LEU A 83 -23.33 8.57 -31.20
N ALA A 84 -23.85 8.08 -30.06
CA ALA A 84 -25.28 7.87 -29.84
C ALA A 84 -25.92 9.03 -29.04
N TYR A 85 -25.12 10.07 -28.76
CA TYR A 85 -25.56 11.31 -28.13
C TYR A 85 -25.43 12.52 -29.06
N GLU A 86 -25.32 12.26 -30.36
CA GLU A 86 -25.71 13.19 -31.44
C GLU A 86 -26.89 12.58 -32.22
#